data_AF-A0A1F6Y5P2-F1
#
_entry.id   AF-A0A1F6Y5P2-F1
#
_cell.length_a   1.000
_cell.length_b   1.000
_cell.length_c   1.000
_cell.angle_alpha   90.00
_cell.angle_beta   90.00
_cell.angle_gamma   90.00
#
_symmetry.space_group_name_H-M   'P 1'
#
loop_
_entity.id
_entity.type
_entity.pdbx_description
1 polymer ?
#
loop_
_entity_poly.entity_id
_entity_poly.type
_entity_poly.pdbx_seq_one_letter_code
_entity_poly.pdbx_strand_id
1 'polypeptide(L)'
;MININRYFGGISILGVLLLGVIIILVISYFKISIQAVVESPESQGNFSYVADSSRSVWNDYLKRPASYLWNDIFIDIFWQGFINNMKRIRDGMPTDFDNAAPTVNFQ
;
A
#
# COMPACT_ATOMS: atom_id res chain seq x y z
N MET A 1 6.99 24.74 39.84
CA MET A 1 6.00 23.97 39.04
C MET A 1 6.69 23.51 37.76
N ILE A 2 7.05 22.23 37.66
CA ILE A 2 7.47 21.64 36.39
C ILE A 2 6.37 20.63 36.03
N ASN A 3 5.61 20.95 34.99
CA ASN A 3 4.54 20.11 34.50
C ASN A 3 5.14 19.14 33.47
N ILE A 4 5.50 17.95 33.93
CA ILE A 4 5.99 16.87 33.07
C ILE A 4 4.78 16.02 32.71
N ASN A 5 4.11 16.34 31.62
CA ASN A 5 3.24 15.39 30.95
C ASN A 5 2.80 15.94 29.61
N ARG A 6 3.38 15.44 28.50
CA ARG A 6 2.69 15.08 27.24
C ARG A 6 3.65 14.33 26.30
N TYR A 7 3.73 13.01 26.42
CA TYR A 7 4.11 12.13 25.32
C TYR A 7 3.26 10.84 25.36
N PHE A 8 1.96 10.99 25.11
CA PHE A 8 1.17 9.87 24.61
C PHE A 8 1.20 9.93 23.08
N GLY A 9 2.39 9.71 22.53
CA GLY A 9 2.55 9.37 21.11
C GLY A 9 2.56 7.85 21.01
N GLY A 10 1.78 7.28 20.10
CA GLY A 10 1.89 5.85 19.77
C GLY A 10 3.33 5.48 19.41
N ILE A 11 3.66 4.19 19.45
CA ILE A 11 5.01 3.72 19.14
C ILE A 11 5.36 4.17 17.71
N SER A 12 6.36 5.03 17.57
CA SER A 12 6.85 5.47 16.26
C SER A 12 7.49 4.29 15.52
N ILE A 13 7.54 4.35 14.19
CA ILE A 13 8.19 3.29 13.38
C ILE A 13 9.63 3.06 13.84
N LEU A 14 10.36 4.13 14.17
CA LEU A 14 11.71 4.06 14.74
C LEU A 14 11.72 3.37 16.12
N GLY A 15 10.71 3.61 16.95
CA GLY A 15 10.53 2.92 18.23
C GLY A 15 10.27 1.42 18.07
N VAL A 16 9.48 1.01 17.07
CA VAL A 16 9.23 -0.41 16.76
C VAL A 16 10.51 -1.10 16.28
N LEU A 17 11.28 -0.45 15.39
CA LEU A 17 12.54 -0.99 14.90
C LEU A 17 13.58 -1.13 16.03
N LEU A 18 13.71 -0.10 16.87
CA LEU A 18 14.59 -0.13 18.04
C LEU A 18 14.20 -1.25 19.02
N LEU A 19 12.90 -1.40 19.28
CA LEU A 19 12.38 -2.49 20.10
C LEU A 19 12.72 -3.86 19.50
N GLY A 20 12.58 -4.02 18.18
CA GLY A 20 12.99 -5.24 17.47
C GLY A 20 14.46 -5.58 17.67
N VAL A 21 15.35 -4.59 17.55
CA VAL A 21 16.79 -4.76 17.80
C VAL A 21 17.05 -5.18 19.26
N ILE A 22 16.39 -4.55 20.24
CA ILE A 22 16.53 -4.91 21.65
C ILE A 22 16.10 -6.36 21.90
N ILE A 23 14.97 -6.80 21.32
CA ILE A 23 14.49 -8.18 21.44
C ILE A 23 15.52 -9.16 20.85
N ILE A 24 16.06 -8.87 19.67
CA ILE A 24 17.10 -9.68 19.02
C ILE A 24 18.34 -9.82 19.93
N LEU A 25 18.78 -8.73 20.56
CA LEU A 25 19.91 -8.73 21.49
C LEU A 25 19.62 -9.57 22.74
N VAL A 26 18.42 -9.46 23.33
CA VAL A 26 17.99 -10.25 24.50
C VAL A 26 17.97 -11.75 24.16
N ILE A 27 17.38 -12.13 23.03
CA ILE A 27 17.36 -13.53 22.56
C ILE A 27 18.78 -14.05 22.33
N SER A 28 19.64 -13.23 21.73
CA SER A 28 21.05 -13.57 21.49
C SER A 28 21.83 -13.74 22.81
N TYR A 29 21.54 -12.95 23.84
CA TYR A 29 22.13 -13.11 25.18
C TYR A 29 21.83 -14.48 25.80
N PHE A 30 20.62 -15.00 25.59
CA PHE A 30 20.23 -16.35 26.01
C PHE A 30 20.81 -17.46 25.12
N LYS A 31 21.70 -17.15 24.17
CA LYS A 31 22.32 -18.08 23.21
C LYS A 31 21.28 -18.81 22.32
N ILE A 32 20.11 -18.22 22.14
CA ILE A 32 19.10 -18.74 21.23
C ILE A 32 19.45 -18.24 19.82
N SER A 33 19.70 -19.16 18.90
CA SER A 33 19.92 -18.83 17.50
C SER A 33 18.59 -18.45 16.83
N ILE A 34 18.43 -17.18 16.46
CA ILE A 34 17.26 -16.70 15.71
C ILE A 34 17.13 -17.46 14.39
N GLN A 35 18.25 -17.73 13.72
CA GLN A 35 18.28 -18.51 12.50
C GLN A 35 17.68 -19.90 12.73
N ALA A 36 18.11 -20.62 13.77
CA ALA A 36 17.59 -21.95 14.08
C ALA A 36 16.08 -21.94 14.40
N VAL A 37 15.59 -20.87 15.03
CA VAL A 37 14.15 -20.70 15.29
C VAL A 37 13.41 -20.45 13.98
N VAL A 38 13.86 -19.52 13.14
CA VAL A 38 13.20 -19.18 11.88
C VAL A 38 13.25 -20.34 10.88
N GLU A 39 14.36 -21.07 10.81
CA GLU A 39 14.55 -22.22 9.92
C GLU A 39 13.98 -23.53 10.48
N SER A 40 13.41 -23.51 11.69
CA SER A 40 12.76 -24.69 12.26
C SER A 40 11.62 -25.18 11.36
N PRO A 41 11.42 -26.51 11.24
CA PRO A 41 10.32 -27.08 10.45
C PRO A 41 8.95 -26.51 10.83
N GLU A 42 8.74 -26.25 12.12
CA GLU A 42 7.50 -25.69 12.65
C GLU A 42 7.29 -24.24 12.21
N SER A 43 8.34 -23.41 12.28
CA SER A 43 8.27 -22.01 11.86
C SER A 43 8.11 -21.87 10.34
N GLN A 44 8.86 -22.66 9.58
CA GLN A 44 8.73 -22.72 8.12
C GLN A 44 7.35 -23.23 7.70
N GLY A 45 6.83 -24.27 8.34
CA GLY A 45 5.50 -24.81 8.09
C GLY A 45 4.39 -23.79 8.35
N ASN A 46 4.45 -23.08 9.48
CA ASN A 46 3.50 -22.02 9.81
C ASN A 46 3.58 -20.84 8.85
N PHE A 47 4.79 -20.40 8.50
CA PHE A 47 4.98 -19.30 7.55
C PHE A 47 4.45 -19.69 6.17
N SER A 48 4.76 -20.89 5.68
CA SER A 48 4.25 -21.41 4.41
C SER A 48 2.72 -21.48 4.44
N TYR A 49 2.12 -22.03 5.50
CA TYR A 49 0.66 -22.10 5.62
C TYR A 49 -0.01 -20.73 5.49
N VAL A 50 0.50 -19.71 6.20
CA VAL A 50 -0.05 -18.35 6.12
C VAL A 50 0.21 -17.72 4.76
N ALA A 51 1.42 -17.88 4.21
CA ALA A 51 1.78 -17.33 2.90
C ALA A 51 0.95 -17.94 1.78
N ASP A 52 0.79 -19.27 1.77
CA ASP A 52 0.01 -20.02 0.78
C ASP A 52 -1.47 -19.69 0.89
N SER A 53 -2.02 -19.62 2.11
CA SER A 53 -3.40 -19.21 2.34
C SER A 53 -3.64 -17.78 1.85
N SER A 54 -2.74 -16.85 2.19
CA SER A 54 -2.82 -15.46 1.74
C SER A 54 -2.73 -15.34 0.22
N ARG A 55 -1.85 -16.14 -0.40
CA ARG A 55 -1.68 -16.19 -1.86
C ARG A 55 -2.91 -16.78 -2.55
N SER A 56 -3.52 -17.83 -1.99
CA SER A 56 -4.78 -18.38 -2.49
C SER A 56 -5.89 -17.34 -2.37
N VAL A 57 -6.06 -16.71 -1.20
CA VAL A 57 -7.07 -15.64 -1.03
C VAL A 57 -6.88 -14.52 -2.05
N TRP A 58 -5.63 -14.08 -2.25
CA TRP A 58 -5.32 -13.07 -3.27
C TRP A 58 -5.70 -13.56 -4.67
N ASN A 59 -5.23 -14.74 -5.08
CA ASN A 59 -5.44 -15.23 -6.45
C ASN A 59 -6.90 -15.57 -6.75
N ASP A 60 -7.60 -16.17 -5.79
CA ASP A 60 -8.93 -16.74 -5.99
C ASP A 60 -10.02 -15.69 -5.82
N TYR A 61 -9.82 -14.70 -4.95
CA TYR A 61 -10.87 -13.72 -4.61
C TYR A 61 -10.51 -12.28 -4.98
N LEU A 62 -9.27 -11.84 -4.73
CA LEU A 62 -8.94 -10.41 -4.79
C LEU A 62 -8.32 -9.98 -6.12
N LYS A 63 -7.59 -10.86 -6.79
CA LYS A 63 -6.81 -10.55 -8.00
C LYS A 63 -7.71 -10.03 -9.12
N ARG A 64 -8.82 -10.72 -9.40
CA ARG A 64 -9.75 -10.34 -10.47
C ARG A 64 -10.46 -9.00 -10.21
N PRO A 65 -11.09 -8.75 -9.05
CA PRO A 65 -11.69 -7.44 -8.79
C PRO A 65 -10.64 -6.34 -8.71
N ALA A 66 -9.47 -6.58 -8.11
CA ALA A 66 -8.39 -5.60 -8.10
C ALA A 66 -7.91 -5.25 -9.52
N SER A 67 -7.75 -6.25 -10.40
CA SER A 67 -7.36 -6.00 -11.78
C SER A 67 -8.43 -5.24 -12.57
N TYR A 68 -9.71 -5.51 -12.32
CA TYR A 68 -10.82 -4.79 -12.95
C TYR A 68 -10.84 -3.33 -12.49
N LEU A 69 -10.77 -3.08 -11.19
CA LEU A 69 -10.74 -1.71 -10.63
C LEU A 69 -9.52 -0.94 -11.13
N TRP A 70 -8.37 -1.58 -11.23
CA TRP A 70 -7.14 -0.92 -11.67
C TRP A 70 -7.12 -0.65 -13.17
N ASN A 71 -7.31 -1.67 -14.00
CA ASN A 71 -7.17 -1.52 -15.45
C ASN A 71 -8.41 -0.85 -16.06
N ASP A 72 -9.59 -1.37 -15.77
CA ASP A 72 -10.79 -0.99 -16.52
C ASP A 72 -11.43 0.28 -15.95
N ILE A 73 -11.29 0.54 -14.64
CA ILE A 73 -11.81 1.77 -14.04
C ILE A 73 -10.70 2.83 -13.97
N PHE A 74 -9.65 2.56 -13.22
CA PHE A 74 -8.66 3.61 -12.94
C PHE A 74 -7.85 3.99 -14.18
N ILE A 75 -7.30 3.02 -14.92
CA ILE A 75 -6.52 3.32 -16.12
C ILE A 75 -7.44 3.82 -17.25
N ASP A 76 -8.43 3.04 -17.65
CA ASP A 76 -9.20 3.32 -18.87
C ASP A 76 -10.15 4.51 -18.73
N ILE A 77 -10.91 4.61 -17.62
CA ILE A 77 -11.88 5.70 -17.45
C ILE A 77 -11.19 6.97 -16.97
N PHE A 78 -10.37 6.88 -15.92
CA PHE A 78 -9.81 8.07 -15.28
C PHE A 78 -8.48 8.49 -15.90
N TRP A 79 -7.47 7.62 -15.90
CA TRP A 79 -6.09 8.00 -16.20
C TRP A 79 -5.88 8.36 -17.67
N GLN A 80 -6.44 7.58 -18.59
CA GLN A 80 -6.37 7.88 -20.03
C GLN A 80 -7.08 9.19 -20.36
N GLY A 81 -8.30 9.37 -19.87
CA GLY A 81 -9.04 10.63 -20.02
C GLY A 81 -8.25 11.83 -19.48
N PHE A 82 -7.67 11.69 -18.29
CA PHE A 82 -6.83 12.72 -17.68
C PHE A 82 -5.62 13.07 -18.56
N ILE A 83 -4.80 12.09 -18.95
CA ILE A 83 -3.59 12.33 -19.74
C ILE A 83 -3.91 12.90 -21.12
N ASN A 84 -4.97 12.42 -21.78
CA ASN A 84 -5.38 12.93 -23.08
C ASN A 84 -5.78 14.41 -22.99
N ASN A 85 -6.57 14.78 -21.98
CA ASN A 85 -6.96 16.17 -21.78
C ASN A 85 -5.76 17.06 -21.39
N MET A 86 -4.85 16.58 -20.56
CA MET A 86 -3.60 17.28 -20.26
C MET A 86 -2.74 17.51 -21.51
N LYS A 87 -2.67 16.52 -22.41
CA LYS A 87 -1.96 16.65 -23.69
C LYS A 87 -2.63 17.69 -24.59
N ARG A 88 -3.96 17.71 -24.65
CA ARG A 88 -4.73 18.71 -25.43
C ARG A 88 -4.49 20.12 -24.91
N ILE A 89 -4.52 20.34 -23.59
CA ILE A 89 -4.21 21.64 -22.97
C ILE A 89 -2.79 22.09 -23.36
N ARG A 90 -1.80 21.20 -23.24
CA ARG A 90 -0.40 21.49 -23.62
C ARG A 90 -0.29 21.88 -25.10
N ASP A 91 -1.02 21.21 -25.97
CA ASP A 91 -0.99 21.41 -27.42
C ASP A 91 -1.93 22.54 -27.89
N GLY A 92 -2.61 23.23 -26.96
CA GLY A 92 -3.55 24.34 -27.25
C GLY A 92 -4.86 23.89 -27.90
N MET A 93 -5.25 22.62 -27.75
CA MET A 93 -6.48 22.04 -28.28
C MET A 93 -7.60 22.02 -27.22
N PRO A 94 -8.89 22.15 -27.63
CA PRO A 94 -10.01 22.04 -26.71
C PRO A 94 -10.08 20.64 -26.09
N THR A 95 -10.39 20.61 -24.79
CA THR A 95 -10.56 19.40 -23.99
C THR A 95 -11.89 18.72 -24.32
N ASP A 96 -12.04 17.47 -23.90
CA ASP A 96 -13.30 16.74 -24.04
C ASP A 96 -14.44 17.43 -23.26
N PHE A 97 -14.11 18.13 -22.16
CA PHE A 97 -15.07 18.96 -21.42
C PHE A 97 -15.49 20.19 -22.21
N ASP A 98 -14.56 20.88 -22.87
CA ASP A 98 -14.87 22.03 -23.72
C ASP A 98 -15.78 21.62 -24.89
N ASN A 99 -15.54 20.44 -25.46
CA ASN A 99 -16.34 19.90 -26.55
C ASN A 99 -17.73 19.41 -26.11
N ALA A 100 -17.86 18.92 -24.87
CA ALA A 100 -19.12 18.45 -24.29
C ALA A 100 -19.94 19.57 -23.64
N ALA A 101 -19.38 20.76 -23.47
CA ALA A 101 -20.06 21.90 -22.88
C ALA A 101 -21.22 22.37 -23.78
N PRO A 102 -22.42 22.63 -23.22
CA PRO A 102 -23.52 23.18 -24.00
C PRO A 102 -23.17 24.58 -24.49
N THR A 103 -23.38 24.83 -25.79
CA THR A 103 -23.23 26.17 -26.36
C THR A 103 -24.37 27.06 -25.90
N VAL A 104 -24.06 28.03 -25.03
CA VAL A 104 -25.03 29.04 -24.61
C VAL A 104 -25.15 30.06 -25.74
N ASN A 105 -26.23 29.98 -26.51
CA ASN A 105 -26.52 30.92 -27.58
C ASN A 105 -27.16 32.17 -26.94
N PHE A 106 -26.35 33.21 -26.71
CA PHE A 106 -26.83 34.51 -26.23
C PHE A 106 -27.41 35.26 -27.43
N GLN A 107 -28.66 34.96 -27.77
CA GLN A 107 -29.44 35.69 -28.78
C GLN A 107 -30.12 36.91 -28.17
#